data_AF-A0A5K0YXZ6-F1
#
_entry.id   AF-A0A5K0YXZ6-F1
#
_cell.length_a   1.000
_cell.length_b   1.000
_cell.length_c   1.000
_cell.angle_alpha   90.00
_cell.angle_beta   90.00
_cell.angle_gamma   90.00
#
_symmetry.space_group_name_H-M   'P 1'
#
loop_
_entity.id
_entity.type
_entity.pdbx_description
1 polymer ?
#
loop_
_entity_poly.entity_id
_entity_poly.type
_entity_poly.pdbx_seq_one_letter_code
_entity_poly.pdbx_strand_id
1 'polypeptide(L)' 'NYTFRDYEKMANKVFSRRYSSAGCLPAKYLEEEFWHEIACGKTETVEYACDIDGSAFSTSLNDQLGKSKWNLK' A
#
# COMPACT_ATOMS: atom_id res chain seq x y z
N ASN A 1 1.84 -16.31 1.94
CA ASN A 1 0.48 -15.95 2.38
C ASN A 1 0.62 -15.05 3.60
N TYR A 2 0.00 -13.88 3.59
CA TYR A 2 0.18 -12.85 4.63
C TYR A 2 -1.17 -12.51 5.27
N THR A 3 -1.14 -12.12 6.54
CA THR A 3 -2.23 -11.31 7.09
C THR A 3 -2.06 -9.85 6.66
N PHE A 4 -3.13 -9.05 6.77
CA PHE A 4 -3.04 -7.60 6.52
C PHE A 4 -1.90 -6.95 7.31
N ARG A 5 -1.74 -7.33 8.58
CA ARG A 5 -0.72 -6.80 9.48
C ARG A 5 0.70 -7.27 9.14
N ASP A 6 0.86 -8.50 8.68
CA ASP A 6 2.17 -9.03 8.32
C ASP A 6 2.66 -8.43 6.99
N TYR A 7 1.76 -8.22 6.03
CA TYR A 7 2.07 -7.52 4.80
C TYR A 7 2.49 -6.07 5.07
N GLU A 8 1.74 -5.34 5.92
CA GLU A 8 2.10 -3.99 6.36
C GLU A 8 3.53 -3.94 6.96
N LYS A 9 3.86 -4.87 7.85
CA LYS A 9 5.20 -4.95 8.46
C LYS A 9 6.29 -5.26 7.44
N MET A 10 6.02 -6.17 6.50
CA MET A 10 6.96 -6.52 5.43
C MET A 10 7.23 -5.29 4.55
N ALA A 11 6.19 -4.61 4.08
CA ALA A 11 6.30 -3.41 3.26
C ALA A 11 7.10 -2.30 3.98
N ASN A 12 6.78 -2.01 5.25
CA ASN A 12 7.50 -1.02 6.03
C ASN A 12 8.97 -1.39 6.24
N LYS A 13 9.29 -2.67 6.46
CA LYS A 13 10.68 -3.13 6.61
C LYS A 13 11.49 -2.96 5.33
N VAL A 14 10.90 -3.23 4.15
CA VAL A 14 11.55 -3.00 2.85
C VAL A 14 11.73 -1.50 2.60
N PHE A 15 10.69 -0.71 2.86
CA PHE A 15 10.73 0.74 2.70
C PHE A 15 11.82 1.38 3.57
N SER A 16 11.91 1.02 4.86
CA SER A 16 12.93 1.54 5.77
C SER A 16 14.35 1.11 5.42
N ARG A 17 14.54 -0.05 4.79
CA ARG A 17 15.87 -0.45 4.28
C ARG A 17 16.30 0.39 3.09
N ARG A 18 15.37 0.77 2.22
CA ARG A 18 15.66 1.59 1.03
C ARG A 18 15.91 3.06 1.40
N TYR A 19 15.07 3.62 2.27
CA TYR A 19 15.05 5.07 2.52
C TYR A 19 15.55 5.48 3.91
N SER A 20 15.98 4.52 4.74
CA SER A 20 16.41 4.76 6.13
C SER A 20 15.35 5.49 6.99
N SER A 21 14.07 5.38 6.60
CA SER A 21 12.93 6.04 7.26
C SER A 21 11.74 5.09 7.34
N ALA A 22 10.97 5.19 8.42
CA ALA A 22 9.68 4.50 8.56
C ALA A 22 8.48 5.42 8.24
N GLY A 23 8.73 6.69 7.93
CA GLY A 23 7.71 7.68 7.62
C GLY A 23 7.52 7.90 6.13
N CYS A 24 6.34 8.43 5.75
CA CYS A 24 6.04 8.80 4.38
C CYS A 24 7.01 9.86 3.86
N LEU A 25 7.53 9.65 2.65
CA LEU A 25 8.34 10.63 1.92
C LEU A 25 7.45 11.50 1.03
N PRO A 26 7.92 12.68 0.59
CA PRO A 26 7.16 13.52 -0.34
C PRO A 26 6.76 12.75 -1.60
N ALA A 27 5.50 12.91 -2.03
CA ALA A 27 4.96 12.18 -3.19
C ALA A 27 5.79 12.36 -4.46
N LYS A 28 6.20 13.60 -4.75
CA LYS A 28 7.07 13.92 -5.90
C LYS A 28 8.39 13.15 -5.86
N TYR A 29 9.00 13.03 -4.68
CA TYR A 29 10.27 12.30 -4.52
C TYR A 29 10.08 10.80 -4.80
N LEU A 30 9.02 10.19 -4.27
CA LEU A 30 8.73 8.78 -4.52
C LEU A 30 8.37 8.49 -5.98
N GLU A 31 7.72 9.43 -6.67
CA GLU A 31 7.45 9.33 -8.11
C GLU A 31 8.73 9.34 -8.93
N GLU A 32 9.66 10.26 -8.64
CA GLU A 32 10.98 10.32 -9.30
C GLU A 32 11.80 9.04 -9.04
N GLU A 33 11.84 8.57 -7.79
CA GLU A 33 12.53 7.33 -7.42
C GLU A 33 11.92 6.09 -8.07
N PHE A 34 10.59 6.03 -8.22
CA PHE A 34 9.92 4.95 -8.93
C PHE A 34 10.38 4.91 -10.39
N TRP A 35 10.35 6.03 -11.10
CA TRP A 35 10.78 6.07 -12.50
C TRP A 35 12.27 5.78 -12.67
N HIS A 36 13.09 6.24 -11.73
CA HIS A 36 14.50 5.89 -11.69
C HIS A 36 14.71 4.37 -11.56
N GLU A 37 13.96 3.71 -10.67
CA GLU A 37 14.02 2.26 -10.49
C GLU A 37 13.59 1.51 -11.76
N ILE A 38 12.54 1.96 -12.44
CA ILE A 38 12.08 1.35 -13.69
C ILE A 38 13.13 1.49 -14.81
N ALA A 39 13.82 2.63 -14.88
CA ALA A 39 14.77 2.91 -15.95
C ALA A 39 16.11 2.19 -15.80
N CYS A 40 16.67 2.15 -14.58
CA CYS A 40 18.01 1.61 -14.34
C CYS A 40 18.22 1.06 -12.91
N GLY A 41 17.13 0.72 -12.22
CA GLY A 41 17.16 0.14 -10.88
C GLY A 41 17.75 -1.27 -10.81
N LYS A 42 17.80 -1.79 -9.59
CA LYS A 42 18.31 -3.13 -9.27
C LYS A 42 17.25 -4.05 -8.65
N THR A 43 16.09 -3.52 -8.32
CA THR A 43 14.98 -4.25 -7.73
C THR A 43 14.31 -5.09 -8.83
N GLU A 44 14.39 -6.40 -8.70
CA GLU A 44 13.88 -7.31 -9.74
C GLU A 44 12.35 -7.44 -9.70
N THR A 45 11.76 -7.48 -8.50
CA THR A 45 10.33 -7.74 -8.32
C THR A 45 9.76 -6.98 -7.13
N VAL A 46 8.44 -6.79 -7.15
CA VAL A 46 7.66 -6.29 -6.01
C VAL A 46 6.50 -7.24 -5.76
N GLU A 47 6.05 -7.33 -4.51
CA GLU A 47 4.83 -8.06 -4.16
C GLU A 47 3.64 -7.10 -4.19
N TYR A 48 2.51 -7.56 -4.72
CA TYR A 48 1.22 -6.87 -4.66
C TYR A 48 0.09 -7.90 -4.63
N ALA A 49 -1.02 -7.56 -3.97
CA ALA A 49 -2.21 -8.41 -3.92
C ALA A 49 -3.31 -7.78 -4.79
N CYS A 50 -3.47 -8.26 -6.02
CA CYS A 50 -4.60 -7.92 -6.88
C CYS A 50 -5.72 -8.95 -6.79
N ASP A 51 -6.91 -8.55 -7.23
CA ASP A 51 -8.06 -9.43 -7.42
C ASP A 51 -8.45 -10.24 -6.18
N ILE A 52 -8.26 -9.64 -5.00
CA ILE A 52 -8.66 -10.21 -3.71
C ILE A 52 -10.12 -9.88 -3.45
N ASP A 53 -10.96 -10.92 -3.42
CA ASP A 53 -12.36 -10.77 -3.05
C ASP A 53 -12.51 -10.32 -1.59
N GLY A 54 -13.45 -9.42 -1.37
CA GLY A 54 -13.74 -8.83 -0.06
C GLY A 54 -13.81 -7.31 -0.13
N SER A 55 -14.19 -6.68 0.99
CA SER A 55 -14.21 -5.22 1.04
C SER A 55 -14.04 -4.72 2.47
N ALA A 56 -13.24 -3.65 2.60
CA ALA A 56 -12.92 -3.01 3.86
C ALA A 56 -14.02 -2.04 4.36
N PHE A 57 -15.05 -1.77 3.55
CA PHE A 57 -16.17 -0.93 4.00
C PHE A 57 -16.95 -1.64 5.11
N SER A 58 -17.15 -0.90 6.21
CA SER A 58 -17.91 -1.37 7.37
C SER A 58 -19.34 -1.73 7.00
N THR A 59 -19.87 -2.76 7.65
CA THR A 59 -21.30 -3.14 7.58
C THR A 59 -22.09 -2.60 8.78
N SER A 60 -21.43 -1.87 9.68
CA SER A 60 -22.10 -1.24 10.83
C SER A 60 -23.06 -0.15 10.37
N LEU A 61 -24.28 -0.16 10.93
CA LEU A 61 -25.30 0.85 10.65
C LEU A 61 -24.89 2.27 11.09
N ASN A 62 -23.91 2.37 11.99
CA ASN A 62 -23.40 3.63 12.51
C ASN A 62 -22.25 4.21 11.68
N ASP A 63 -21.66 3.43 10.77
CA ASP A 63 -20.57 3.89 9.93
C ASP A 63 -21.08 4.78 8.80
N GLN A 64 -20.72 6.06 8.81
CA GLN A 64 -21.27 7.03 7.85
C GLN A 64 -20.78 6.75 6.43
N LEU A 65 -19.53 6.30 6.27
CA LEU A 65 -18.97 5.97 4.97
C LEU A 65 -19.60 4.70 4.41
N GLY A 66 -19.72 3.65 5.24
CA GLY A 66 -20.29 2.35 4.91
C GLY A 66 -21.75 2.39 4.49
N LYS A 67 -22.56 3.33 5.01
CA LYS A 67 -23.96 3.51 4.57
C LYS A 67 -24.15 4.53 3.45
N SER A 68 -23.10 5.26 3.07
CA SER A 68 -23.21 6.30 2.05
C SER A 68 -23.27 5.71 0.64
N LYS A 69 -23.69 6.53 -0.34
CA LYS A 69 -23.58 6.19 -1.77
C LYS A 69 -22.13 6.18 -2.29
N TRP A 70 -21.15 6.48 -1.43
CA TRP A 70 -19.72 6.38 -1.72
C TRP A 70 -19.13 5.06 -1.24
N ASN A 71 -19.91 4.19 -0.60
CA ASN A 71 -19.52 2.79 -0.42
C ASN A 71 -19.50 2.13 -1.81
N LEU A 72 -18.35 1.52 -2.16
CA LEU A 72 -18.13 0.90 -3.46
C LEU A 72 -18.60 -0.56 -3.53
N LYS A 73 -19.25 -1.06 -2.47
CA LYS A 73 -19.98 -2.34 -2.47
C LYS A 73 -21.27 -2.25 -3.26
#